data_AF-A0A485LWH4-F1
#
_entry.id   AF-A0A485LWH4-F1
#
_cell.length_a   1.000
_cell.length_b   1.000
_cell.length_c   1.000
_cell.angle_alpha   90.00
_cell.angle_beta   90.00
_cell.angle_gamma   90.00
#
_symmetry.space_group_name_H-M   'P 1'
#
loop_
_entity.id
_entity.type
_entity.pdbx_description
1 polymer ?
#
loop_
_entity_poly.entity_id
_entity_poly.type
_entity_poly.pdbx_seq_one_letter_code
_entity_poly.pdbx_strand_id
1 'polypeptide(L)'
;MDAYTGKVDFYISDPGDPLAQTYSKIFPGMFKNLDEMPADLRLHVRYPVDYFTIQAQMYASYHMEDPQVFYNREDKWNLPTEIYASETRPMEAYYTIIKLPGQSEPEFVLILPFTPQNKNNMIAWLAARSDGENYGKLLAYYFPKQELVYGPMQVEARINQDTTISQQLSLWDQRGSNVIRGNLLAIPIKDALIYVEPLYLQAEQSRMPELRRVIVTHGERVVMEPSLELALTRIFGEGVSPEVQEPAGEPGAPEPPQTAASVRELAQRANQLYDEAQERLKAGDWSGYGDSLAQLKQTLTELAGQAVE
;
A
#
# COMPACT_ATOMS: atom_id res chain seq x y z
N MET A 1 4.00 9.14 -29.66
CA MET A 1 5.01 9.79 -30.52
C MET A 1 5.97 8.71 -30.96
N ASP A 2 6.16 8.57 -32.26
CA ASP A 2 7.19 7.70 -32.80
C ASP A 2 8.57 8.28 -32.44
N ALA A 3 9.39 7.50 -31.72
CA ALA A 3 10.66 7.97 -31.17
C ALA A 3 11.74 8.20 -32.24
N TYR A 4 11.59 7.62 -33.44
CA TYR A 4 12.57 7.73 -34.52
C TYR A 4 12.24 8.87 -35.48
N THR A 5 10.95 9.06 -35.79
CA THR A 5 10.47 10.02 -36.77
C THR A 5 9.87 11.28 -36.15
N GLY A 6 9.56 11.26 -34.85
CA GLY A 6 8.84 12.34 -34.16
C GLY A 6 7.37 12.43 -34.54
N LYS A 7 6.85 11.51 -35.37
CA LYS A 7 5.44 11.51 -35.78
C LYS A 7 4.53 11.35 -34.56
N VAL A 8 3.54 12.23 -34.44
CA VAL A 8 2.51 12.16 -33.41
C VAL A 8 1.23 11.64 -34.04
N ASP A 9 0.69 10.58 -33.45
CA ASP A 9 -0.63 10.05 -33.80
C ASP A 9 -1.55 10.25 -32.59
N PHE A 10 -2.78 10.72 -32.86
CA PHE A 10 -3.83 10.90 -31.87
C PHE A 10 -4.89 9.82 -32.04
N TYR A 11 -5.35 9.24 -30.94
CA TYR A 11 -6.32 8.15 -30.94
C TYR A 11 -7.54 8.54 -30.10
N ILE A 12 -8.74 8.22 -30.59
CA ILE A 12 -10.00 8.43 -29.87
C ILE A 12 -10.36 7.17 -29.11
N SER A 13 -10.40 7.26 -27.78
CA SER A 13 -10.79 6.15 -26.91
C SER A 13 -12.31 6.05 -26.70
N ASP A 14 -13.03 7.17 -26.74
CA ASP A 14 -14.49 7.20 -26.67
C ASP A 14 -15.06 7.82 -27.97
N PRO A 15 -15.52 6.98 -28.92
CA PRO A 15 -16.14 7.47 -30.16
C PRO A 15 -17.44 8.26 -29.92
N GLY A 16 -18.08 8.09 -28.77
CA GLY A 16 -19.30 8.80 -28.37
C GLY A 16 -19.08 10.20 -27.81
N ASP A 17 -17.84 10.56 -27.49
CA ASP A 17 -17.51 11.86 -26.89
C ASP A 17 -17.83 13.01 -27.87
N PRO A 18 -18.75 13.94 -27.53
CA PRO A 18 -19.15 15.03 -28.43
C PRO A 18 -18.03 16.03 -28.68
N LEU A 19 -17.10 16.23 -27.74
CA LEU A 19 -15.91 17.05 -27.94
C LEU A 19 -14.98 16.35 -28.93
N ALA A 20 -14.66 15.08 -28.71
CA ALA A 20 -13.80 14.32 -29.64
C ALA A 20 -14.37 14.31 -31.06
N GLN A 21 -15.69 14.11 -31.20
CA GLN A 21 -16.38 14.18 -32.49
C GLN A 21 -16.30 15.58 -33.13
N THR A 22 -16.42 16.64 -32.33
CA THR A 22 -16.31 18.02 -32.82
C THR A 22 -14.90 18.33 -33.31
N TYR A 23 -13.88 17.98 -32.53
CA TYR A 23 -12.47 18.15 -32.92
C TYR A 23 -12.12 17.33 -34.17
N SER A 24 -12.64 16.11 -34.28
CA SER A 24 -12.44 15.26 -35.46
C SER A 24 -13.05 15.86 -36.74
N LYS A 25 -14.20 16.55 -36.62
CA LYS A 25 -14.82 17.29 -37.74
C LYS A 25 -14.02 18.54 -38.13
N ILE A 26 -13.45 19.26 -37.15
CA ILE A 26 -12.66 20.48 -37.41
C ILE A 26 -11.31 20.13 -38.04
N PHE A 27 -10.71 19.01 -37.65
CA PHE A 27 -9.39 18.55 -38.13
C PHE A 27 -9.47 17.15 -38.77
N PRO A 28 -10.01 17.02 -40.00
CA PRO A 28 -10.12 15.72 -40.66
C PRO A 28 -8.78 15.01 -40.82
N GLY A 29 -8.74 13.72 -40.48
CA GLY A 29 -7.53 12.88 -40.59
C GLY A 29 -6.51 13.04 -39.45
N MET A 30 -6.76 13.91 -38.46
CA MET A 30 -5.89 14.09 -37.29
C MET A 30 -6.00 12.93 -36.30
N PHE A 31 -7.21 12.39 -36.13
CA PHE A 31 -7.53 11.36 -35.14
C PHE A 31 -7.74 9.99 -35.79
N LYS A 32 -7.28 8.95 -35.12
CA LYS A 32 -7.44 7.54 -35.48
C LYS A 32 -8.32 6.82 -34.46
N ASN A 33 -8.88 5.68 -34.85
CA ASN A 33 -9.57 4.81 -33.89
C ASN A 33 -8.56 4.17 -32.94
N LEU A 34 -8.92 4.01 -31.66
CA LEU A 34 -8.05 3.35 -30.69
C LEU A 34 -7.66 1.92 -31.13
N ASP A 35 -8.51 1.24 -31.89
CA ASP A 35 -8.28 -0.09 -32.45
C ASP A 35 -7.14 -0.13 -33.49
N GLU A 36 -6.77 1.02 -34.06
CA GLU A 36 -5.62 1.15 -34.97
C GLU A 36 -4.29 1.35 -34.21
N MET A 37 -4.33 1.51 -32.89
CA MET A 37 -3.13 1.59 -32.07
C MET A 37 -2.36 0.25 -32.09
N PRO A 38 -1.04 0.24 -32.24
CA PRO A 38 -0.24 -0.98 -32.09
C PRO A 38 -0.53 -1.68 -30.75
N ALA A 39 -0.66 -3.01 -30.79
CA ALA A 39 -1.05 -3.80 -29.61
C ALA A 39 -0.13 -3.55 -28.40
N ASP A 40 1.18 -3.51 -28.63
CA ASP A 40 2.16 -3.26 -27.58
C ASP A 40 1.98 -1.88 -26.91
N LEU A 41 1.61 -0.85 -27.68
CA LEU A 41 1.32 0.46 -27.13
C LEU A 41 0.00 0.46 -26.36
N ARG A 42 -1.01 -0.24 -26.87
CA ARG A 42 -2.33 -0.35 -26.24
C ARG A 42 -2.24 -0.94 -24.83
N LEU A 43 -1.34 -1.90 -24.62
CA LEU A 43 -1.08 -2.51 -23.30
C LEU A 43 -0.50 -1.54 -22.25
N HIS A 44 0.01 -0.38 -22.67
CA HIS A 44 0.65 0.59 -21.79
C HIS A 44 -0.11 1.92 -21.72
N VAL A 45 -1.34 1.97 -22.25
CA VAL A 45 -2.19 3.15 -22.16
C VAL A 45 -2.63 3.32 -20.72
N ARG A 46 -2.50 4.55 -20.21
CA ARG A 46 -2.86 4.88 -18.82
C ARG A 46 -4.04 5.83 -18.83
N TYR A 47 -4.99 5.60 -17.93
CA TYR A 47 -6.12 6.51 -17.80
C TYR A 47 -5.67 7.90 -17.29
N PRO A 48 -6.01 9.03 -17.94
CA PRO A 48 -5.42 10.32 -17.61
C PRO A 48 -5.77 10.82 -16.20
N VAL A 49 -4.75 11.25 -15.44
CA VAL A 49 -4.88 11.72 -14.05
C VAL A 49 -5.75 12.97 -13.95
N ASP A 50 -5.53 13.96 -14.82
CA ASP A 50 -6.27 15.23 -14.76
C ASP A 50 -7.77 15.01 -15.05
N TYR A 51 -8.07 14.20 -16.06
CA TYR A 51 -9.45 13.87 -16.41
C TYR A 51 -10.14 13.10 -15.27
N PHE A 52 -9.47 12.11 -14.71
CA PHE A 52 -9.96 11.36 -13.56
C PHE A 52 -10.19 12.24 -12.33
N THR A 53 -9.28 13.17 -12.05
CA THR A 53 -9.37 14.07 -10.90
C THR A 53 -10.62 14.96 -11.00
N ILE A 54 -10.93 15.48 -12.20
CA ILE A 54 -12.16 16.24 -12.45
C ILE A 54 -13.39 15.35 -12.25
N GLN A 55 -13.37 14.12 -12.79
CA GLN A 55 -14.46 13.17 -12.61
C GLN A 55 -14.69 12.86 -11.12
N ALA A 56 -13.63 12.66 -10.34
CA ALA A 56 -13.71 12.41 -8.91
C ALA A 56 -14.25 13.63 -8.13
N GLN A 57 -13.82 14.85 -8.47
CA GLN A 57 -14.34 16.10 -7.89
C GLN A 57 -15.84 16.25 -8.13
N MET A 58 -16.30 15.96 -9.35
CA MET A 58 -17.72 15.97 -9.67
C MET A 58 -18.46 14.88 -8.90
N TYR A 59 -17.94 13.65 -8.92
CA TYR A 59 -18.55 12.51 -8.26
C TYR A 59 -18.73 12.71 -6.74
N ALA A 60 -17.81 13.43 -6.09
CA ALA A 60 -17.90 13.77 -4.68
C ALA A 60 -19.19 14.52 -4.29
N SER A 61 -19.87 15.17 -5.25
CA SER A 61 -21.17 15.81 -5.06
C SER A 61 -22.31 15.12 -5.81
N TYR A 62 -22.06 14.58 -7.01
CA TYR A 62 -23.12 14.08 -7.89
C TYR A 62 -23.42 12.58 -7.75
N HIS A 63 -22.75 11.86 -6.85
CA HIS A 63 -23.16 10.49 -6.50
C HIS A 63 -24.49 10.44 -5.72
N MET A 64 -24.92 11.57 -5.14
CA MET A 64 -26.21 11.71 -4.46
C MET A 64 -27.33 11.83 -5.50
N GLU A 65 -28.06 10.75 -5.71
CA GLU A 65 -29.19 10.72 -6.67
C GLU A 65 -30.49 11.29 -6.08
N ASP A 66 -30.65 11.25 -4.75
CA ASP A 66 -31.83 11.82 -4.09
C ASP A 66 -31.79 13.37 -4.11
N PRO A 67 -32.79 14.05 -4.69
CA PRO A 67 -32.76 15.50 -4.84
C PRO A 67 -32.74 16.26 -3.51
N GLN A 68 -33.36 15.71 -2.46
CA GLN A 68 -33.46 16.35 -1.16
C GLN A 68 -32.12 16.24 -0.41
N VAL A 69 -31.50 15.05 -0.44
CA VAL A 69 -30.14 14.82 0.07
C VAL A 69 -29.13 15.71 -0.67
N PHE A 70 -29.23 15.80 -2.00
CA PHE A 70 -28.36 16.64 -2.82
C PHE A 70 -28.52 18.13 -2.50
N TYR A 71 -29.75 18.63 -2.40
CA TYR A 71 -30.04 20.03 -2.07
C TYR A 71 -29.46 20.42 -0.70
N ASN A 72 -29.59 19.54 0.28
CA ASN A 72 -29.09 19.75 1.63
C ASN A 72 -27.58 19.44 1.79
N ARG A 73 -26.96 18.83 0.78
CA ARG A 73 -25.55 18.35 0.80
C ARG A 73 -25.27 17.41 1.98
N GLU A 74 -26.24 16.58 2.32
CA GLU A 74 -26.18 15.73 3.52
C GLU A 74 -25.10 14.64 3.45
N ASP A 75 -24.85 14.09 2.25
CA ASP A 75 -23.82 13.07 1.99
C ASP A 75 -22.72 13.58 1.06
N LYS A 76 -22.32 14.86 1.21
CA LYS A 76 -21.22 15.40 0.43
C LYS A 76 -19.90 14.73 0.84
N TRP A 77 -19.12 14.32 -0.16
CA TRP A 77 -17.78 13.78 0.04
C TRP A 77 -16.71 14.82 -0.26
N ASN A 78 -15.51 14.56 0.26
CA ASN A 78 -14.30 15.30 0.02
C ASN A 78 -13.22 14.37 -0.53
N LEU A 79 -12.36 14.96 -1.36
CA LEU A 79 -11.05 14.40 -1.63
C LEU A 79 -10.21 14.53 -0.36
N PRO A 80 -9.59 13.46 0.12
CA PRO A 80 -8.80 13.51 1.34
C PRO A 80 -7.55 14.36 1.12
N THR A 81 -6.96 14.77 2.24
CA THR A 81 -5.63 15.38 2.30
C THR A 81 -4.62 14.37 2.83
N GLU A 82 -3.35 14.59 2.51
CA GLU A 82 -2.20 13.84 3.01
C GLU A 82 -1.11 14.80 3.51
N ILE A 83 -0.08 14.28 4.19
CA ILE A 83 1.12 15.06 4.51
C ILE A 83 2.20 14.67 3.51
N TYR A 84 2.62 15.63 2.69
CA TYR A 84 3.77 15.46 1.80
C TYR A 84 4.91 16.36 2.25
N ALA A 85 6.09 15.79 2.44
CA ALA A 85 7.20 16.41 3.16
C ALA A 85 6.73 16.91 4.55
N SER A 86 6.45 18.20 4.67
CA SER A 86 5.98 18.86 5.89
C SER A 86 4.64 19.61 5.71
N GLU A 87 4.02 19.51 4.53
CA GLU A 87 2.82 20.26 4.18
C GLU A 87 1.61 19.35 4.04
N THR A 88 0.45 19.83 4.53
CA THR A 88 -0.83 19.19 4.25
C THR A 88 -1.33 19.64 2.89
N ARG A 89 -1.60 18.70 2.00
CA ARG A 89 -2.11 18.97 0.65
C ARG A 89 -3.21 17.98 0.24
N PRO A 90 -4.03 18.29 -0.77
CA PRO A 90 -4.93 17.30 -1.36
C PRO A 90 -4.17 16.06 -1.83
N MET A 91 -4.73 14.89 -1.58
CA MET A 91 -4.20 13.63 -2.07
C MET A 91 -4.37 13.57 -3.59
N GLU A 92 -3.30 13.20 -4.30
CA GLU A 92 -3.33 13.00 -5.75
C GLU A 92 -3.75 11.56 -6.07
N ALA A 93 -4.40 11.37 -7.22
CA ALA A 93 -4.71 10.03 -7.70
C ALA A 93 -3.42 9.31 -8.11
N TYR A 94 -3.29 8.04 -7.74
CA TYR A 94 -2.08 7.26 -7.99
C TYR A 94 -2.41 5.97 -8.72
N TYR A 95 -1.47 5.53 -9.55
CA TYR A 95 -1.59 4.28 -10.26
C TYR A 95 -1.17 3.11 -9.37
N THR A 96 -1.91 2.01 -9.44
CA THR A 96 -1.58 0.77 -8.74
C THR A 96 -2.08 -0.43 -9.53
N ILE A 97 -1.54 -1.61 -9.19
CA ILE A 97 -2.02 -2.88 -9.70
C ILE A 97 -2.73 -3.57 -8.55
N ILE A 98 -4.06 -3.73 -8.67
CA ILE A 98 -4.88 -4.38 -7.65
C ILE A 98 -5.86 -5.33 -8.30
N LYS A 99 -6.27 -6.34 -7.53
CA LYS A 99 -7.42 -7.17 -7.86
C LYS A 99 -8.68 -6.45 -7.40
N LEU A 100 -9.44 -5.92 -8.36
CA LEU A 100 -10.69 -5.23 -8.05
C LEU A 100 -11.73 -6.19 -7.44
N PRO A 101 -12.62 -5.70 -6.56
CA PRO A 101 -13.71 -6.51 -6.01
C PRO A 101 -14.54 -7.19 -7.12
N GLY A 102 -14.73 -8.50 -6.99
CA GLY A 102 -15.48 -9.30 -7.96
C GLY A 102 -14.72 -9.67 -9.25
N GLN A 103 -13.49 -9.20 -9.45
CA GLN A 103 -12.63 -9.63 -10.55
C GLN A 103 -11.72 -10.79 -10.13
N SER A 104 -11.28 -11.61 -11.09
CA SER A 104 -10.35 -12.72 -10.83
C SER A 104 -8.87 -12.30 -10.99
N GLU A 105 -8.61 -11.39 -11.91
CA GLU A 105 -7.27 -10.94 -12.30
C GLU A 105 -6.91 -9.56 -11.71
N PRO A 106 -5.62 -9.28 -11.49
CA PRO A 106 -5.16 -7.94 -11.18
C PRO A 106 -5.26 -7.02 -12.39
N GLU A 107 -5.53 -5.74 -12.15
CA GLU A 107 -5.62 -4.71 -13.19
C GLU A 107 -4.84 -3.46 -12.81
N PHE A 108 -4.26 -2.81 -13.80
CA PHE A 108 -3.66 -1.50 -13.68
C PHE A 108 -4.75 -0.42 -13.64
N VAL A 109 -4.84 0.26 -12.50
CA VAL A 109 -5.89 1.23 -12.22
C VAL A 109 -5.31 2.52 -11.67
N LEU A 110 -6.01 3.62 -11.91
CA LEU A 110 -5.81 4.89 -11.23
C LEU A 110 -6.83 5.00 -10.11
N ILE A 111 -6.40 5.17 -8.86
CA ILE A 111 -7.29 5.14 -7.69
C ILE A 111 -7.22 6.45 -6.90
N LEU A 112 -8.34 6.81 -6.28
CA LEU A 112 -8.44 7.95 -5.36
C LEU A 112 -9.50 7.69 -4.28
N PRO A 113 -9.14 7.76 -3.00
CA PRO A 113 -10.08 7.60 -1.89
C PRO A 113 -10.97 8.82 -1.65
N PHE A 114 -12.03 8.64 -0.86
CA PHE A 114 -12.96 9.68 -0.43
C PHE A 114 -13.23 9.63 1.08
N THR A 115 -13.42 10.80 1.67
CA THR A 115 -13.89 10.97 3.05
C THR A 115 -15.18 11.79 3.09
N PRO A 116 -16.03 11.65 4.13
CA PRO A 116 -17.19 12.52 4.31
C PRO A 116 -16.77 13.97 4.55
N GLN A 117 -17.64 14.95 4.25
CA GLN A 117 -17.32 16.36 4.39
C GLN A 117 -16.77 16.77 5.78
N ASN A 118 -17.26 16.14 6.86
CA ASN A 118 -16.96 16.51 8.24
C ASN A 118 -16.23 15.40 9.02
N LYS A 119 -15.70 14.38 8.33
CA LYS A 119 -15.00 13.27 8.97
C LYS A 119 -13.74 12.91 8.19
N ASN A 120 -12.76 12.38 8.92
CA ASN A 120 -11.48 11.96 8.34
C ASN A 120 -11.40 10.46 8.07
N ASN A 121 -12.44 9.68 8.42
CA ASN A 121 -12.51 8.27 8.05
C ASN A 121 -12.84 8.12 6.58
N MET A 122 -12.23 7.14 5.93
CA MET A 122 -12.53 6.81 4.54
C MET A 122 -13.90 6.13 4.45
N ILE A 123 -14.60 6.38 3.35
CA ILE A 123 -15.94 5.79 3.11
C ILE A 123 -16.07 5.16 1.72
N ALA A 124 -15.21 5.56 0.79
CA ALA A 124 -15.19 5.00 -0.54
C ALA A 124 -13.83 5.22 -1.20
N TRP A 125 -13.63 4.58 -2.33
CA TRP A 125 -12.64 4.97 -3.32
C TRP A 125 -13.23 4.86 -4.72
N LEU A 126 -12.68 5.65 -5.63
CA LEU A 126 -12.95 5.58 -7.07
C LEU A 126 -11.72 5.01 -7.75
N ALA A 127 -11.93 4.13 -8.73
CA ALA A 127 -10.88 3.62 -9.60
C ALA A 127 -11.25 3.82 -11.07
N ALA A 128 -10.30 4.24 -11.89
CA ALA A 128 -10.38 4.20 -13.34
C ALA A 128 -9.50 3.08 -13.87
N ARG A 129 -10.08 2.22 -14.72
CA ARG A 129 -9.41 1.05 -15.27
C ARG A 129 -8.61 1.44 -16.52
N SER A 130 -7.38 0.96 -16.62
CA SER A 130 -6.48 1.25 -17.74
C SER A 130 -6.29 0.06 -18.69
N ASP A 131 -6.80 -1.12 -18.35
CA ASP A 131 -6.49 -2.35 -19.10
C ASP A 131 -7.60 -2.79 -20.06
N GLY A 132 -7.18 -3.12 -21.29
CA GLY A 132 -7.97 -3.84 -22.28
C GLY A 132 -9.35 -3.24 -22.56
N GLU A 133 -10.37 -4.10 -22.64
CA GLU A 133 -11.77 -3.70 -22.88
C GLU A 133 -12.40 -2.91 -21.72
N ASN A 134 -11.69 -2.81 -20.60
CA ASN A 134 -12.13 -2.04 -19.45
C ASN A 134 -11.53 -0.64 -19.40
N TYR A 135 -10.63 -0.30 -20.33
CA TYR A 135 -10.07 1.03 -20.44
C TYR A 135 -11.16 2.10 -20.40
N GLY A 136 -11.03 3.03 -19.46
CA GLY A 136 -11.94 4.16 -19.27
C GLY A 136 -13.20 3.87 -18.46
N LYS A 137 -13.42 2.63 -18.01
CA LYS A 137 -14.50 2.33 -17.08
C LYS A 137 -14.12 2.78 -15.67
N LEU A 138 -15.02 3.52 -15.03
CA LEU A 138 -14.90 3.93 -13.63
C LEU A 138 -15.62 2.92 -12.72
N LEU A 139 -15.06 2.69 -11.54
CA LEU A 139 -15.63 1.87 -10.48
C LEU A 139 -15.57 2.65 -9.17
N ALA A 140 -16.73 2.90 -8.55
CA ALA A 140 -16.80 3.38 -7.19
C ALA A 140 -17.05 2.22 -6.23
N TYR A 141 -16.21 2.09 -5.22
CA TYR A 141 -16.36 1.09 -4.16
C TYR A 141 -16.66 1.78 -2.84
N TYR A 142 -17.70 1.31 -2.17
CA TYR A 142 -18.19 1.86 -0.91
C TYR A 142 -17.82 0.92 0.23
N PHE A 143 -17.22 1.47 1.29
CA PHE A 143 -16.95 0.70 2.49
C PHE A 143 -18.24 0.47 3.30
N PRO A 144 -18.36 -0.68 4.00
CA PRO A 144 -19.50 -0.93 4.88
C PRO A 144 -19.64 0.15 5.96
N LYS A 145 -20.86 0.65 6.18
CA LYS A 145 -21.12 1.71 7.17
C LYS A 145 -20.85 1.30 8.62
N GLN A 146 -20.78 0.00 8.90
CA GLN A 146 -20.52 -0.56 10.22
C GLN A 146 -19.02 -0.60 10.57
N GLU A 147 -18.14 -0.43 9.58
CA GLU A 147 -16.69 -0.54 9.77
C GLU A 147 -16.02 0.83 9.75
N LEU A 148 -15.15 1.07 10.74
CA LEU A 148 -14.32 2.27 10.76
C LEU A 148 -13.10 2.06 9.88
N VAL A 149 -13.14 2.63 8.67
CA VAL A 149 -11.99 2.63 7.77
C VAL A 149 -11.17 3.90 7.95
N TYR A 150 -9.91 3.78 8.37
CA TYR A 150 -9.05 4.95 8.59
C TYR A 150 -8.84 5.72 7.28
N GLY A 151 -9.03 7.04 7.28
CA GLY A 151 -8.64 7.85 6.12
C GLY A 151 -7.18 8.29 6.17
N PRO A 152 -6.64 8.85 5.07
CA PRO A 152 -5.25 9.28 4.96
C PRO A 152 -4.75 10.10 6.16
N MET A 153 -5.42 11.21 6.50
CA MET A 153 -5.04 12.04 7.66
C MET A 153 -5.07 11.33 9.01
N GLN A 154 -5.87 10.27 9.18
CA GLN A 154 -5.85 9.48 10.41
C GLN A 154 -4.64 8.57 10.47
N VAL A 155 -4.24 7.98 9.34
CA VAL A 155 -3.02 7.19 9.21
C VAL A 155 -1.80 8.08 9.46
N GLU A 156 -1.76 9.25 8.83
CA GLU A 156 -0.76 10.30 9.07
C GLU A 156 -0.59 10.64 10.55
N ALA A 157 -1.70 10.85 11.25
CA ALA A 157 -1.68 11.13 12.69
C ALA A 157 -1.11 9.95 13.50
N ARG A 158 -1.43 8.71 13.13
CA ARG A 158 -0.90 7.50 13.79
C ARG A 158 0.59 7.34 13.57
N ILE A 159 1.07 7.57 12.36
CA ILE A 159 2.50 7.56 12.02
C ILE A 159 3.25 8.58 12.90
N ASN A 160 2.72 9.81 13.01
CA ASN A 160 3.33 10.86 13.84
C ASN A 160 3.27 10.57 15.35
N GLN A 161 2.28 9.80 15.80
CA GLN A 161 2.12 9.39 17.20
C GLN A 161 3.00 8.19 17.57
N ASP A 162 3.50 7.43 16.60
CA ASP A 162 4.43 6.34 16.86
C ASP A 162 5.76 6.90 17.38
N THR A 163 6.11 6.51 18.60
CA THR A 163 7.27 7.08 19.30
C THR A 163 8.58 6.75 18.61
N THR A 164 8.71 5.58 18.00
CA THR A 164 9.94 5.14 17.34
C THR A 164 10.12 5.90 16.03
N ILE A 165 9.05 6.01 15.23
CA ILE A 165 9.07 6.78 13.99
C ILE A 165 9.33 8.26 14.29
N SER A 166 8.57 8.86 15.22
CA SER A 166 8.69 10.28 15.57
C SER A 166 10.10 10.66 16.06
N GLN A 167 10.72 9.83 16.91
CA GLN A 167 12.11 10.02 17.35
C GLN A 167 13.08 9.96 16.18
N GLN A 168 12.93 8.97 15.30
CA GLN A 168 13.84 8.77 14.17
C GLN A 168 13.72 9.89 13.12
N LEU A 169 12.50 10.31 12.80
CA LEU A 169 12.26 11.48 11.94
C LEU A 169 12.91 12.73 12.53
N SER A 170 12.70 12.98 13.83
CA SER A 170 13.29 14.13 14.52
C SER A 170 14.81 14.11 14.55
N LEU A 171 15.46 12.94 14.48
CA LEU A 171 16.91 12.80 14.41
C LEU A 171 17.46 13.00 12.99
N TRP A 172 16.71 12.58 11.98
CA TRP A 172 17.08 12.73 10.58
C TRP A 172 16.81 14.12 10.03
N ASP A 173 15.84 14.82 10.60
CA ASP A 173 15.52 16.20 10.28
C ASP A 173 16.41 17.16 11.11
N GLN A 174 17.72 16.93 11.05
CA GLN A 174 18.74 17.71 11.76
C GLN A 174 19.97 17.97 10.90
N ARG A 175 20.65 19.09 11.19
CA ARG A 175 22.07 19.34 10.84
C ARG A 175 22.43 19.00 9.39
N GLY A 176 21.75 19.61 8.43
CA GLY A 176 22.13 19.51 7.02
C GLY A 176 21.47 18.38 6.24
N SER A 177 20.51 17.65 6.83
CA SER A 177 19.61 16.76 6.10
C SER A 177 18.15 17.07 6.40
N ASN A 178 17.31 16.87 5.39
CA ASN A 178 15.85 17.03 5.48
C ASN A 178 15.17 15.69 5.20
N VAL A 179 14.12 15.41 5.95
CA VAL A 179 13.26 14.26 5.68
C VAL A 179 12.15 14.65 4.71
N ILE A 180 11.96 13.84 3.68
CA ILE A 180 10.86 14.00 2.72
C ILE A 180 9.93 12.81 2.86
N ARG A 181 8.76 13.06 3.43
CA ARG A 181 7.63 12.12 3.42
C ARG A 181 7.02 12.10 2.03
N GLY A 182 6.99 10.92 1.39
CA GLY A 182 6.40 10.75 0.08
C GLY A 182 4.87 10.65 0.14
N ASN A 183 4.26 10.35 -1.00
CA ASN A 183 2.80 10.21 -1.08
C ASN A 183 2.35 8.98 -0.29
N LEU A 184 1.22 9.11 0.42
CA LEU A 184 0.59 7.99 1.08
C LEU A 184 -0.22 7.18 0.05
N LEU A 185 -0.01 5.87 -0.02
CA LEU A 185 -0.75 4.99 -0.91
C LEU A 185 -1.72 4.14 -0.08
N ALA A 186 -3.03 4.32 -0.25
CA ALA A 186 -4.06 3.47 0.34
C ALA A 186 -4.41 2.32 -0.61
N ILE A 187 -3.87 1.13 -0.35
CA ILE A 187 -3.96 -0.01 -1.26
C ILE A 187 -5.01 -0.99 -0.72
N PRO A 188 -6.15 -1.16 -1.41
CA PRO A 188 -7.14 -2.18 -1.03
C PRO A 188 -6.63 -3.58 -1.39
N ILE A 189 -6.71 -4.50 -0.44
CA ILE A 189 -6.37 -5.91 -0.61
C ILE A 189 -7.49 -6.76 -0.01
N LYS A 190 -8.30 -7.39 -0.87
CA LYS A 190 -9.52 -8.10 -0.48
C LYS A 190 -10.42 -7.17 0.36
N ASP A 191 -10.68 -7.53 1.61
CA ASP A 191 -11.53 -6.78 2.55
C ASP A 191 -10.70 -5.88 3.49
N ALA A 192 -9.39 -5.74 3.26
CA ALA A 192 -8.49 -4.96 4.09
C ALA A 192 -7.82 -3.83 3.31
N LEU A 193 -7.22 -2.88 4.04
CA LEU A 193 -6.45 -1.77 3.48
C LEU A 193 -5.06 -1.72 4.08
N ILE A 194 -4.08 -1.64 3.18
CA ILE A 194 -2.68 -1.38 3.54
C ILE A 194 -2.35 0.04 3.12
N TYR A 195 -1.76 0.80 4.03
CA TYR A 195 -1.21 2.11 3.70
C TYR A 195 0.30 2.01 3.62
N VAL A 196 0.87 2.59 2.57
CA VAL A 196 2.31 2.57 2.33
C VAL A 196 2.79 4.00 2.11
N GLU A 197 3.80 4.43 2.88
CA GLU A 197 4.40 5.75 2.75
C GLU A 197 5.93 5.61 2.67
N PRO A 198 6.56 6.02 1.56
CA PRO A 198 8.02 6.05 1.46
C PRO A 198 8.59 7.28 2.19
N LEU A 199 9.71 7.09 2.88
CA LEU A 199 10.49 8.15 3.51
C LEU A 199 11.83 8.31 2.79
N TYR A 200 12.08 9.51 2.30
CA TYR A 200 13.34 9.87 1.65
C TYR A 200 14.18 10.78 2.55
N LEU A 201 15.50 10.67 2.43
CA LEU A 201 16.44 11.62 3.00
C LEU A 201 17.12 12.40 1.89
N GLN A 202 17.28 13.70 2.11
CA GLN A 202 17.99 14.58 1.20
C GLN A 202 18.97 15.43 1.99
N ALA A 203 20.22 15.54 1.51
CA ALA A 203 21.18 16.46 2.10
C ALA A 203 20.94 17.89 1.61
N GLU A 204 21.16 18.90 2.45
CA GLU A 204 20.97 20.30 2.07
C GLU A 204 21.87 20.72 0.88
N GLN A 205 23.08 20.16 0.83
CA GLN A 205 24.05 20.46 -0.23
C GLN A 205 23.86 19.59 -1.48
N SER A 206 23.24 18.41 -1.36
CA SER A 206 23.00 17.48 -2.47
C SER A 206 21.51 17.20 -2.60
N ARG A 207 20.90 17.75 -3.66
CA ARG A 207 19.45 17.74 -3.86
C ARG A 207 18.88 16.42 -4.37
N MET A 208 19.59 15.30 -4.31
CA MET A 208 19.05 14.01 -4.72
C MET A 208 18.43 13.30 -3.51
N PRO A 209 17.10 13.09 -3.44
CA PRO A 209 16.48 12.33 -2.37
C PRO A 209 16.77 10.84 -2.53
N GLU A 210 17.07 10.16 -1.42
CA GLU A 210 17.30 8.72 -1.36
C GLU A 210 16.24 8.04 -0.50
N LEU A 211 15.63 6.96 -1.00
CA LEU A 211 14.67 6.19 -0.22
C LEU A 211 15.39 5.55 0.97
N ARG A 212 14.96 5.88 2.19
CA ARG A 212 15.59 5.39 3.42
C ARG A 212 14.73 4.39 4.16
N ARG A 213 13.42 4.58 4.19
CA ARG A 213 12.45 3.71 4.86
C ARG A 213 11.14 3.64 4.10
N VAL A 214 10.36 2.62 4.41
CA VAL A 214 8.97 2.46 4.02
C VAL A 214 8.18 2.27 5.30
N ILE A 215 7.19 3.14 5.52
CA ILE A 215 6.21 2.98 6.58
C ILE A 215 5.03 2.20 6.01
N VAL A 216 4.57 1.18 6.72
CA VAL A 216 3.38 0.42 6.38
C VAL A 216 2.42 0.43 7.57
N THR A 217 1.15 0.69 7.28
CA THR A 217 0.07 0.66 8.28
C THR A 217 -1.03 -0.29 7.85
N HIS A 218 -1.53 -1.10 8.80
CA HIS A 218 -2.68 -1.98 8.63
C HIS A 218 -3.45 -2.04 9.96
N GLY A 219 -4.71 -1.60 9.93
CA GLY A 219 -5.50 -1.41 11.14
C GLY A 219 -4.82 -0.43 12.10
N GLU A 220 -4.45 -0.91 13.29
CA GLU A 220 -3.77 -0.11 14.32
C GLU A 220 -2.24 -0.30 14.33
N ARG A 221 -1.71 -1.27 13.59
CA ARG A 221 -0.27 -1.54 13.54
C ARG A 221 0.39 -0.59 12.54
N VAL A 222 1.44 0.08 12.98
CA VAL A 222 2.33 0.91 12.17
C VAL A 222 3.73 0.32 12.28
N VAL A 223 4.42 0.13 11.16
CA VAL A 223 5.80 -0.35 11.12
C VAL A 223 6.62 0.49 10.14
N MET A 224 7.91 0.65 10.40
CA MET A 224 8.83 1.40 9.53
C MET A 224 10.10 0.60 9.32
N GLU A 225 10.35 0.17 8.08
CA GLU A 225 11.47 -0.71 7.73
C GLU A 225 12.27 -0.20 6.54
N PRO A 226 13.50 -0.72 6.30
CA PRO A 226 14.31 -0.34 5.14
C PRO A 226 13.68 -0.68 3.78
N SER A 227 12.80 -1.68 3.72
CA SER A 227 12.12 -2.11 2.49
C SER A 227 10.64 -2.41 2.74
N LEU A 228 9.84 -2.34 1.66
CA LEU A 228 8.44 -2.73 1.71
C LEU A 228 8.28 -4.20 2.12
N GLU A 229 9.13 -5.10 1.64
CA GLU A 229 9.10 -6.52 1.99
C GLU A 229 9.30 -6.76 3.49
N LEU A 230 10.28 -6.09 4.10
CA LEU A 230 10.52 -6.18 5.54
C LEU A 230 9.35 -5.59 6.33
N ALA A 231 8.80 -4.46 5.87
CA ALA A 231 7.63 -3.85 6.51
C ALA A 231 6.40 -4.77 6.44
N LEU A 232 6.14 -5.40 5.29
CA LEU A 232 5.06 -6.37 5.13
C LEU A 232 5.29 -7.63 5.99
N THR A 233 6.52 -8.14 6.04
CA THR A 233 6.88 -9.23 6.94
C THR A 233 6.68 -8.83 8.40
N ARG A 234 7.00 -7.60 8.80
CA ARG A 234 6.81 -7.17 10.19
C ARG A 234 5.35 -6.95 10.56
N ILE A 235 4.53 -6.50 9.60
CA ILE A 235 3.12 -6.18 9.85
C ILE A 235 2.23 -7.43 9.84
N PHE A 236 2.57 -8.45 9.04
CA PHE A 236 1.80 -9.70 8.91
C PHE A 236 2.51 -10.95 9.44
N GLY A 237 3.83 -10.93 9.59
CA GLY A 237 4.68 -12.10 9.76
C GLY A 237 4.90 -12.57 11.19
N GLU A 238 3.87 -12.54 12.02
CA GLU A 238 3.78 -13.59 13.05
C GLU A 238 3.50 -14.92 12.31
N GLY A 239 4.55 -15.48 11.67
CA GLY A 239 4.48 -16.71 10.88
C GLY A 239 5.43 -16.85 9.68
N VAL A 240 6.23 -15.82 9.32
CA VAL A 240 7.19 -15.93 8.21
C VAL A 240 8.55 -15.43 8.64
N SER A 241 9.43 -16.38 8.99
CA SER A 241 10.85 -16.10 9.18
C SER A 241 11.45 -15.80 7.81
N PRO A 242 12.02 -14.61 7.55
CA PRO A 242 12.76 -14.38 6.32
C PRO A 242 14.03 -15.24 6.36
N GLU A 243 14.12 -16.23 5.46
CA GLU A 243 15.40 -16.81 5.08
C GLU A 243 16.24 -15.70 4.46
N VAL A 244 17.20 -15.22 5.23
CA VAL A 244 18.28 -14.39 4.71
C VAL A 244 19.12 -15.27 3.79
N GLN A 245 18.94 -15.11 2.47
CA GLN A 245 19.94 -15.57 1.50
C GLN A 245 21.16 -14.65 1.61
N GLU A 246 22.20 -15.09 2.30
CA GLU A 246 23.52 -14.48 2.24
C GLU A 246 24.17 -14.76 0.86
N PRO A 247 24.77 -13.76 0.19
CA PRO A 247 25.66 -14.00 -0.94
C PRO A 247 26.97 -14.62 -0.45
N ALA A 248 27.40 -15.68 -1.14
CA ALA A 248 28.61 -16.44 -0.84
C ALA A 248 29.91 -15.65 -1.12
N GLY A 249 30.84 -15.70 -0.15
CA GLY A 249 32.29 -15.79 -0.40
C GLY A 249 33.16 -14.61 0.04
N GLU A 250 33.78 -14.69 1.23
CA GLU A 250 35.22 -14.91 1.41
C GLU A 250 35.58 -15.11 2.92
N PRO A 251 36.63 -15.88 3.26
CA PRO A 251 36.85 -16.42 4.61
C PRO A 251 37.91 -15.65 5.42
N GLY A 252 37.60 -15.32 6.68
CA GLY A 252 38.62 -14.79 7.61
C GLY A 252 38.14 -14.33 8.99
N ALA A 253 37.85 -15.30 9.88
CA ALA A 253 37.87 -15.25 11.37
C ALA A 253 36.95 -14.25 12.13
N PRO A 254 36.70 -14.44 13.45
CA PRO A 254 36.68 -15.64 14.30
C PRO A 254 35.24 -15.99 14.81
N GLU A 255 35.08 -17.20 15.35
CA GLU A 255 33.84 -17.74 15.95
C GLU A 255 33.19 -16.81 17.01
N PRO A 256 31.87 -16.55 16.93
CA PRO A 256 31.10 -15.95 18.03
C PRO A 256 30.77 -16.98 19.13
N PRO A 257 30.44 -16.51 20.35
CA PRO A 257 30.41 -17.34 21.55
C PRO A 257 29.33 -18.42 21.53
N GLN A 258 29.62 -19.54 22.23
CA GLN A 258 28.79 -20.75 22.36
C GLN A 258 27.35 -20.50 22.89
N THR A 259 27.06 -19.31 23.39
CA THR A 259 25.71 -18.88 23.85
C THR A 259 24.73 -18.63 22.71
N ALA A 260 25.17 -18.20 21.52
CA ALA A 260 24.25 -17.97 20.39
C ALA A 260 23.75 -19.29 19.77
N ALA A 261 24.55 -20.36 19.85
CA ALA A 261 24.16 -21.69 19.40
C ALA A 261 23.09 -22.31 20.33
N SER A 262 23.22 -22.14 21.66
CA SER A 262 22.28 -22.72 22.63
C SER A 262 20.89 -22.08 22.58
N VAL A 263 20.79 -20.76 22.39
CA VAL A 263 19.49 -20.07 22.28
C VAL A 263 18.74 -20.52 21.02
N ARG A 264 19.46 -20.71 19.90
CA ARG A 264 18.87 -21.17 18.65
C ARG A 264 18.38 -22.62 18.76
N GLU A 265 19.14 -23.49 19.41
CA GLU A 265 18.73 -24.88 19.69
C GLU A 265 17.52 -24.96 20.62
N LEU A 266 17.47 -24.14 21.67
CA LEU A 266 16.32 -24.05 22.58
C LEU A 266 15.06 -23.52 21.87
N ALA A 267 15.19 -22.55 20.98
CA ALA A 267 14.07 -22.03 20.19
C ALA A 267 13.52 -23.08 19.20
N GLN A 268 14.39 -23.82 18.52
CA GLN A 268 13.99 -24.91 17.63
C GLN A 268 13.28 -26.03 18.40
N ARG A 269 13.81 -26.39 19.58
CA ARG A 269 13.20 -27.41 20.44
C ARG A 269 11.83 -26.99 20.97
N ALA A 270 11.64 -25.71 21.31
CA ALA A 270 10.35 -25.18 21.72
C ALA A 270 9.31 -25.28 20.60
N ASN A 271 9.67 -24.93 19.36
CA ASN A 271 8.76 -25.06 18.22
C ASN A 271 8.39 -26.54 17.96
N GLN A 272 9.35 -27.45 18.02
CA GLN A 272 9.10 -28.88 17.83
C GLN A 272 8.14 -29.44 18.90
N LEU A 273 8.32 -29.06 20.17
CA LEU A 273 7.45 -29.48 21.28
C LEU A 273 6.03 -28.91 21.15
N TYR A 274 5.90 -27.70 20.59
CA TYR A 274 4.60 -27.11 20.30
C TYR A 274 3.87 -27.84 19.17
N ASP A 275 4.56 -28.14 18.08
CA ASP A 275 3.98 -28.88 16.95
C ASP A 275 3.56 -30.30 17.36
N GLU A 276 4.39 -31.00 18.15
CA GLU A 276 4.06 -32.32 18.70
C GLU A 276 2.84 -32.25 19.64
N ALA A 277 2.72 -31.19 20.45
CA ALA A 277 1.54 -30.97 21.27
C ALA A 277 0.28 -30.78 20.39
N GLN A 278 0.35 -30.02 19.30
CA GLN A 278 -0.77 -29.84 18.38
C GLN A 278 -1.16 -31.14 17.65
N GLU A 279 -0.19 -31.98 17.28
CA GLU A 279 -0.47 -33.29 16.69
C GLU A 279 -1.13 -34.25 17.69
N ARG A 280 -0.63 -34.31 18.93
CA ARG A 280 -1.22 -35.13 20.01
C ARG A 280 -2.63 -34.67 20.38
N LEU A 281 -2.88 -33.36 20.37
CA LEU A 281 -4.21 -32.77 20.56
C LEU A 281 -5.18 -33.20 19.44
N LYS A 282 -4.73 -33.17 18.17
CA LYS A 282 -5.52 -33.65 17.03
C LYS A 282 -5.79 -35.16 17.07
N ALA A 283 -4.84 -35.93 17.60
CA ALA A 283 -4.96 -37.37 17.80
C ALA A 283 -5.82 -37.76 19.03
N GLY A 284 -6.25 -36.78 19.85
CA GLY A 284 -7.04 -37.01 21.06
C GLY A 284 -6.23 -37.58 22.24
N ASP A 285 -4.90 -37.53 22.18
CA ASP A 285 -4.01 -37.94 23.28
C ASP A 285 -3.78 -36.79 24.25
N TRP A 286 -4.69 -36.66 25.21
CA TRP A 286 -4.66 -35.61 26.23
C TRP A 286 -3.51 -35.74 27.23
N SER A 287 -3.04 -36.98 27.49
CA SER A 287 -1.89 -37.20 28.38
C SER A 287 -0.61 -36.77 27.69
N GLY A 288 -0.40 -37.23 26.45
CA GLY A 288 0.76 -36.86 25.66
C GLY A 288 0.80 -35.37 25.33
N TYR A 289 -0.35 -34.71 25.15
CA TYR A 289 -0.44 -33.26 25.02
C TYR A 289 0.06 -32.54 26.28
N GLY A 290 -0.37 -32.99 27.47
CA GLY A 290 0.06 -32.43 28.75
C GLY A 290 1.57 -32.55 28.97
N ASP A 291 2.15 -33.69 28.60
CA ASP A 291 3.59 -33.94 28.71
C ASP A 291 4.41 -33.03 27.77
N SER A 292 3.98 -32.87 26.51
CA SER A 292 4.63 -31.99 25.55
C SER A 292 4.55 -30.51 25.98
N LEU A 293 3.43 -30.09 26.58
CA LEU A 293 3.26 -28.73 27.09
C LEU A 293 4.15 -28.46 28.32
N ALA A 294 4.35 -29.46 29.19
CA ALA A 294 5.24 -29.34 30.35
C ALA A 294 6.71 -29.20 29.91
N GLN A 295 7.13 -30.00 28.92
CA GLN A 295 8.48 -29.90 28.34
C GLN A 295 8.68 -28.56 27.62
N LEU A 296 7.68 -28.08 26.87
CA LEU A 296 7.72 -26.77 26.23
C LEU A 296 7.92 -25.65 27.25
N LYS A 297 7.16 -25.68 28.36
CA LYS A 297 7.29 -24.70 29.44
C LYS A 297 8.70 -24.70 30.04
N GLN A 298 9.30 -25.88 30.23
CA GLN A 298 10.67 -25.99 30.72
C GLN A 298 11.68 -25.38 29.72
N THR A 299 11.58 -25.72 28.44
CA THR A 299 12.47 -25.18 27.39
C THR A 299 12.34 -23.66 27.25
N LEU A 300 11.13 -23.11 27.36
CA LEU A 300 10.92 -21.65 27.35
C LEU A 300 11.48 -20.96 28.60
N THR A 301 11.49 -21.66 29.75
CA THR A 301 12.10 -21.14 30.98
C THR A 301 13.62 -21.11 30.87
N GLU A 302 14.23 -22.14 30.28
CA GLU A 302 15.67 -22.20 29.99
C GLU A 302 16.08 -21.12 28.97
N LEU A 303 15.26 -20.91 27.93
CA LEU A 303 15.47 -19.86 26.93
C LEU A 303 15.36 -18.45 27.53
N ALA A 304 14.39 -18.22 28.42
CA ALA A 304 14.26 -16.96 29.14
C ALA A 304 15.44 -16.71 30.10
N GLY A 305 16.01 -17.77 30.69
CA GLY A 305 17.21 -17.68 31.53
C GLY A 305 18.46 -17.27 30.76
N GLN A 306 18.63 -17.78 29.52
CA GLN A 306 19.77 -17.43 28.66
C GLN A 306 19.68 -16.05 28.01
N ALA A 307 18.49 -15.42 28.00
CA ALA A 307 18.30 -14.07 27.49
C ALA A 307 18.63 -12.96 28.53
N VAL A 308 18.91 -13.34 29.78
CA VAL A 308 19.13 -12.42 30.92
C VAL A 308 20.60 -12.36 31.36
N GLU A 309 21.46 -13.28 30.89
CA GLU A 309 22.94 -13.20 31.00
C GLU A 309 23.58 -12.53 29.78
#